data_AF-A0A3S0Q4Y8-F1
#
_entry.id   AF-A0A3S0Q4Y8-F1
#
_cell.length_a   1.000
_cell.length_b   1.000
_cell.length_c   1.000
_cell.angle_alpha   90.00
_cell.angle_beta   90.00
_cell.angle_gamma   90.00
#
_symmetry.space_group_name_H-M   'P 1'
#
loop_
_entity.id
_entity.type
_entity.pdbx_description
1 polymer ?
#
loop_
_entity_poly.entity_id
_entity_poly.type
_entity_poly.pdbx_seq_one_letter_code
_entity_poly.pdbx_strand_id
1 'polypeptide(L)'
;MGYHKTKPIAKIVGALYSQVENLIADIVAKSDQDAVDPAKEADLLLALDAFNPTGMKTTYTYDPLIGITTVTPPSGIREVYIYDNANRLQEIQARERDNAGNYVLKKVKEFKYNYKQ
;
A
#
# COMPACT_ATOMS: atom_id res chain seq x y z
N MET A 1 -9.72 9.70 -1.20
CA MET A 1 -9.77 8.95 0.08
C MET A 1 -10.50 7.64 -0.19
N GLY A 2 -10.06 6.54 0.42
CA GLY A 2 -10.69 5.22 0.34
C GLY A 2 -11.03 4.69 1.73
N TYR A 3 -11.39 3.41 1.83
CA TYR A 3 -11.87 2.77 3.07
C TYR A 3 -13.04 3.55 3.68
N HIS A 4 -14.13 3.71 2.94
CA HIS A 4 -15.29 4.52 3.32
C HIS A 4 -14.93 5.99 3.59
N LYS A 5 -13.97 6.53 2.82
CA LYS A 5 -13.40 7.89 2.95
C LYS A 5 -12.67 8.16 4.27
N THR A 6 -12.27 7.12 5.01
CA THR A 6 -11.58 7.27 6.29
C THR A 6 -10.06 7.30 6.18
N LYS A 7 -9.48 6.77 5.09
CA LYS A 7 -8.03 6.66 4.91
C LYS A 7 -7.57 7.19 3.55
N PRO A 8 -6.35 7.77 3.46
CA PRO A 8 -5.77 8.16 2.17
C PRO A 8 -5.16 6.95 1.45
N ILE A 9 -5.69 6.60 0.27
CA ILE A 9 -5.22 5.45 -0.55
C ILE A 9 -4.21 5.83 -1.63
N ALA A 10 -4.20 7.10 -2.04
CA ALA A 10 -3.28 7.62 -3.04
C ALA A 10 -3.02 9.11 -2.79
N LYS A 11 -1.76 9.51 -2.92
CA LYS A 11 -1.29 10.89 -2.91
C LYS A 11 -0.62 11.15 -4.25
N ILE A 12 -1.02 12.22 -4.92
CA ILE A 12 -0.52 12.55 -6.25
C ILE A 12 0.00 13.97 -6.25
N VAL A 13 1.19 14.17 -6.80
CA VAL A 13 1.86 15.47 -6.90
C VAL A 13 2.20 15.74 -8.36
N GLY A 14 1.87 16.94 -8.84
CA GLY A 14 2.12 17.35 -10.23
C GLY A 14 1.05 16.92 -11.23
N ALA A 15 -0.17 16.64 -10.77
CA ALA A 15 -1.33 16.30 -11.60
C ALA A 15 -2.48 17.28 -11.35
N LEU A 16 -3.34 17.48 -12.36
CA LEU A 16 -4.60 18.17 -12.18
C LEU A 16 -5.66 17.19 -11.67
N TYR A 17 -6.52 17.63 -10.74
CA TYR A 17 -7.58 16.80 -10.17
C TYR A 17 -8.48 16.15 -11.25
N SER A 18 -8.82 16.91 -12.30
CA SER A 18 -9.66 16.45 -13.42
C SER A 18 -9.06 15.29 -14.22
N GLN A 19 -7.73 15.13 -14.21
CA GLN A 19 -7.06 14.01 -14.88
C GLN A 19 -7.11 12.72 -14.05
N VAL A 20 -7.31 12.85 -12.74
CA VAL A 20 -7.24 11.74 -11.78
C VAL A 20 -8.64 11.28 -11.36
N GLU A 21 -9.63 12.16 -11.33
CA GLU A 21 -10.99 11.88 -10.86
C GLU A 21 -11.62 10.64 -11.50
N ASN A 22 -11.47 10.45 -12.81
CA ASN A 22 -12.00 9.27 -13.50
C ASN A 22 -11.25 7.97 -13.19
N LEU A 23 -10.00 8.07 -12.73
CA LEU A 23 -9.14 6.93 -12.43
C LEU A 23 -9.27 6.49 -10.95
N ILE A 24 -9.78 7.35 -10.06
CA ILE A 24 -9.88 7.01 -8.63
C ILE A 24 -11.07 6.11 -8.28
N ALA A 25 -12.10 6.05 -9.12
CA ALA A 25 -13.35 5.37 -8.78
C ALA A 25 -13.15 3.86 -8.50
N ASP A 26 -12.35 3.19 -9.34
CA ASP A 26 -12.04 1.77 -9.20
C ASP A 26 -11.20 1.49 -7.94
N ILE A 27 -10.13 2.25 -7.71
CA ILE A 27 -9.28 2.08 -6.52
C ILE A 27 -10.04 2.35 -5.21
N VAL A 28 -11.01 3.29 -5.22
CA VAL A 28 -11.87 3.56 -4.06
C VAL A 28 -12.79 2.37 -3.81
N ALA A 29 -13.47 1.87 -4.85
CA ALA A 29 -14.36 0.72 -4.73
C ALA A 29 -13.62 -0.53 -4.23
N LYS A 30 -12.41 -0.81 -4.75
CA LYS A 30 -11.57 -1.91 -4.25
C LYS A 30 -11.09 -1.69 -2.81
N SER A 31 -10.77 -0.45 -2.42
CA SER A 31 -10.38 -0.15 -1.05
C SER A 31 -11.53 -0.35 -0.06
N ASP A 32 -12.77 -0.09 -0.48
CA ASP A 32 -13.95 -0.32 0.35
C ASP A 32 -14.25 -1.82 0.50
N GLN A 33 -13.94 -2.63 -0.52
CA GLN A 33 -14.00 -4.09 -0.43
C GLN A 33 -12.93 -4.65 0.50
N ASP A 34 -11.70 -4.17 0.39
CA ASP A 34 -10.58 -4.51 1.28
C ASP A 34 -10.85 -4.14 2.75
N ALA A 35 -11.55 -3.02 2.98
CA ALA A 35 -11.98 -2.61 4.31
C ALA A 35 -12.92 -3.62 4.99
N VAL A 36 -13.64 -4.43 4.21
CA VAL A 36 -14.57 -5.46 4.71
C VAL A 36 -13.89 -6.82 4.77
N ASP A 37 -13.04 -7.12 3.79
CA ASP A 37 -12.34 -8.39 3.64
C ASP A 37 -10.87 -8.15 3.27
N PRO A 38 -9.93 -8.27 4.22
CA PRO A 38 -8.50 -8.10 3.96
C PRO A 38 -7.92 -9.05 2.90
N ALA A 39 -8.62 -10.14 2.53
CA ALA A 39 -8.21 -10.98 1.42
C ALA A 39 -8.31 -10.28 0.05
N LYS A 40 -9.06 -9.16 -0.02
CA LYS A 40 -9.20 -8.32 -1.21
C LYS A 40 -8.06 -7.34 -1.41
N GLU A 41 -7.07 -7.31 -0.51
CA GLU A 41 -5.91 -6.45 -0.65
C GLU A 41 -5.18 -6.70 -1.97
N ALA A 42 -5.09 -7.95 -2.41
CA ALA A 42 -4.46 -8.30 -3.69
C ALA A 42 -5.17 -7.63 -4.88
N ASP A 43 -6.51 -7.59 -4.88
CA ASP A 43 -7.32 -6.94 -5.91
C ASP A 43 -7.16 -5.42 -5.88
N LEU A 44 -7.04 -4.83 -4.69
CA LEU A 44 -6.75 -3.41 -4.50
C LEU A 44 -5.35 -3.06 -5.00
N LEU A 45 -4.35 -3.86 -4.69
CA LEU A 45 -2.97 -3.66 -5.15
C LEU A 45 -2.87 -3.71 -6.67
N LEU A 46 -3.59 -4.63 -7.32
CA LEU A 46 -3.66 -4.68 -8.79
C LEU A 46 -4.29 -3.42 -9.37
N ALA A 47 -5.37 -2.91 -8.77
CA ALA A 47 -6.00 -1.66 -9.19
C ALA A 47 -5.05 -0.46 -8.99
N LEU A 48 -4.32 -0.40 -7.87
CA LEU A 48 -3.32 0.65 -7.59
C LEU A 48 -2.10 0.59 -8.52
N ASP A 49 -1.70 -0.61 -8.95
CA ASP A 49 -0.63 -0.79 -9.93
C ASP A 49 -1.07 -0.31 -11.32
N ALA A 50 -2.30 -0.64 -11.72
CA ALA A 50 -2.91 -0.16 -12.97
C ALA A 50 -3.21 1.36 -12.94
N PHE A 51 -3.44 1.93 -11.77
CA PHE A 51 -3.71 3.33 -11.57
C PHE A 51 -2.49 4.20 -11.90
N ASN A 52 -2.40 4.71 -13.13
CA ASN A 52 -1.26 5.48 -13.60
C ASN A 52 -1.64 6.94 -13.96
N PRO A 53 -1.87 7.80 -12.95
CA PRO A 53 -2.12 9.22 -13.19
C PRO A 53 -0.87 9.92 -13.76
N THR A 54 -1.08 11.06 -14.40
CA THR A 54 0.00 12.00 -14.70
C THR A 54 0.66 12.46 -13.39
N GLY A 55 2.00 12.55 -13.34
CA GLY A 55 2.74 13.03 -12.16
C GLY A 55 3.26 11.93 -11.22
N MET A 56 3.64 12.33 -10.00
CA MET A 56 4.21 11.43 -9.00
C MET A 56 3.11 10.89 -8.09
N LYS A 57 2.88 9.57 -8.12
CA LYS A 57 1.91 8.89 -7.26
C LYS A 57 2.61 8.17 -6.10
N THR A 58 2.02 8.27 -4.91
CA THR A 58 2.29 7.39 -3.78
C THR A 58 1.00 6.71 -3.40
N THR A 59 0.95 5.38 -3.38
CA THR A 59 -0.24 4.63 -2.96
C THR A 59 -0.03 3.98 -1.60
N TYR A 60 -1.14 3.74 -0.92
CA TYR A 60 -1.18 3.19 0.44
C TYR A 60 -2.32 2.18 0.54
N THR A 61 -2.05 1.02 1.13
CA THR A 61 -3.07 0.05 1.56
C THR A 61 -3.05 -0.11 3.07
N TYR A 62 -4.18 -0.52 3.64
CA TYR A 62 -4.39 -0.61 5.07
C TYR A 62 -5.20 -1.84 5.42
N ASP A 63 -4.86 -2.45 6.56
CA ASP A 63 -5.76 -3.33 7.27
C ASP A 63 -6.46 -2.51 8.38
N PRO A 64 -7.81 -2.41 8.38
CA PRO A 64 -8.56 -1.64 9.36
C PRO A 64 -8.24 -1.95 10.83
N LEU A 65 -7.84 -3.19 11.14
CA LEU A 65 -7.57 -3.63 12.53
C LEU A 65 -6.09 -3.49 12.93
N ILE A 66 -5.20 -3.30 11.97
CA ILE A 66 -3.75 -3.36 12.20
C ILE A 66 -3.08 -2.01 11.87
N GLY A 67 -3.23 -1.50 10.65
CA GLY A 67 -2.51 -0.32 10.19
C GLY A 67 -2.22 -0.32 8.69
N ILE A 68 -1.14 0.36 8.29
CA ILE A 68 -0.68 0.42 6.90
C ILE A 68 -0.06 -0.92 6.54
N THR A 69 -0.50 -1.56 5.46
CA THR A 69 0.04 -2.84 5.01
C THR A 69 1.06 -2.65 3.90
N THR A 70 0.80 -1.76 2.94
CA THR A 70 1.77 -1.42 1.90
C THR A 70 1.83 0.07 1.58
N VAL A 71 3.00 0.51 1.13
CA VAL A 71 3.24 1.85 0.59
C VAL A 71 4.00 1.71 -0.70
N THR A 72 3.47 2.26 -1.79
CA THR A 72 4.20 2.30 -3.07
C THR A 72 4.56 3.75 -3.41
N PRO A 73 5.78 4.22 -3.09
CA PRO A 73 6.29 5.52 -3.50
C PRO A 73 6.46 5.65 -5.02
N PRO A 74 6.63 6.89 -5.54
CA PRO A 74 6.85 7.14 -6.96
C PRO A 74 8.18 6.59 -7.50
N SER A 75 9.09 6.17 -6.62
CA SER A 75 10.28 5.40 -7.00
C SER A 75 9.94 4.00 -7.53
N GLY A 76 8.73 3.50 -7.28
CA GLY A 76 8.26 2.19 -7.73
C GLY A 76 8.65 1.02 -6.81
N ILE A 77 9.47 1.27 -5.78
CA ILE A 77 9.86 0.26 -4.79
C ILE A 77 8.76 0.20 -3.74
N ARG A 78 7.93 -0.84 -3.77
CA ARG A 78 6.83 -1.00 -2.79
C ARG A 78 7.38 -1.46 -1.45
N GLU A 79 7.03 -0.76 -0.39
CA GLU A 79 7.29 -1.15 0.99
C GLU A 79 6.09 -1.96 1.53
N VAL A 80 6.37 -3.09 2.15
CA VAL A 80 5.41 -3.99 2.79
C VAL A 80 5.70 -3.99 4.28
N TYR A 81 4.68 -3.68 5.07
CA TYR A 81 4.76 -3.53 6.52
C TYR A 81 4.17 -4.80 7.13
N ILE A 82 5.01 -5.55 7.84
CA ILE A 82 4.64 -6.81 8.47
C ILE A 82 4.52 -6.56 9.97
N TYR A 83 3.42 -7.03 10.54
CA TYR A 83 3.08 -6.86 11.94
C TYR A 83 3.20 -8.18 12.70
N ASP A 84 3.50 -8.08 13.99
CA ASP A 84 3.44 -9.22 14.90
C ASP A 84 1.99 -9.53 15.32
N ASN A 85 1.79 -10.64 16.05
CA ASN A 85 0.49 -11.03 16.59
C ASN A 85 -0.13 -10.01 17.57
N ALA A 86 0.62 -8.99 17.98
CA ALA A 86 0.16 -7.90 18.84
C ALA A 86 -0.12 -6.61 18.03
N ASN A 87 -0.23 -6.70 16.70
CA ASN A 87 -0.46 -5.59 15.78
C ASN A 87 0.61 -4.49 15.86
N ARG A 88 1.86 -4.85 16.22
CA ARG A 88 2.99 -3.92 16.21
C ARG A 88 3.86 -4.16 15.00
N LEU A 89 4.40 -3.09 14.42
CA LEU A 89 5.26 -3.18 13.25
C LEU A 89 6.52 -3.99 13.58
N GLN A 90 6.60 -5.19 13.04
CA GLN A 90 7.71 -6.12 13.25
C GLN A 90 8.78 -5.94 12.17
N GLU A 91 8.37 -5.71 10.92
CA GLU A 91 9.30 -5.68 9.79
C GLU A 91 8.79 -4.78 8.67
N ILE A 92 9.72 -4.19 7.92
CA ILE A 92 9.46 -3.50 6.66
C ILE A 92 10.29 -4.19 5.59
N GLN A 93 9.62 -4.64 4.54
CA GLN A 93 10.24 -5.27 3.37
C GLN A 93 10.03 -4.40 2.13
N ALA A 94 11.07 -4.22 1.32
CA ALA A 94 10.97 -3.60 0.01
C ALA A 94 10.77 -4.69 -1.05
N ARG A 95 9.69 -4.57 -1.82
CA ARG A 95 9.45 -5.32 -3.04
C ARG A 95 10.23 -4.66 -4.17
N GLU A 96 11.33 -5.28 -4.53
CA GLU A 96 12.24 -4.86 -5.60
C GLU A 96 12.22 -5.91 -6.72
N ARG A 97 12.72 -5.55 -7.91
CA ARG A 97 12.98 -6.54 -8.97
C ARG A 97 14.43 -7.01 -8.86
N ASP A 98 14.63 -8.32 -8.90
CA ASP A 98 15.96 -8.90 -9.00
C ASP A 98 16.56 -8.71 -10.41
N ASN A 99 17.80 -9.14 -10.60
CA ASN A 99 18.50 -9.07 -11.90
C ASN A 99 17.83 -9.91 -13.00
N ALA A 100 16.93 -10.83 -12.64
CA ALA A 100 16.15 -11.66 -13.55
C ALA A 100 14.74 -11.07 -13.81
N GLY A 101 14.40 -9.93 -13.21
CA GLY A 101 13.11 -9.26 -13.35
C GLY A 101 12.01 -9.79 -12.43
N ASN A 102 12.30 -10.73 -11.54
CA ASN A 102 11.33 -11.28 -10.58
C ASN A 102 11.17 -10.33 -9.40
N TYR A 103 9.95 -10.26 -8.86
CA TYR A 103 9.70 -9.50 -7.64
C TYR A 103 10.24 -10.28 -6.43
N VAL A 104 11.15 -9.66 -5.69
CA VAL A 104 11.71 -10.19 -4.45
C VAL A 104 11.41 -9.23 -3.30
N LEU A 105 11.09 -9.78 -2.14
CA LEU A 105 10.92 -9.01 -0.91
C LEU A 105 12.24 -8.99 -0.14
N LYS A 106 12.80 -7.80 0.03
CA LYS A 106 14.05 -7.58 0.75
C LYS A 106 13.76 -6.90 2.07
N LYS A 107 14.19 -7.50 3.19
CA LYS A 107 14.09 -6.86 4.50
C LYS A 107 14.83 -5.53 4.49
N VAL A 108 14.12 -4.43 4.70
CA VAL A 108 14.69 -3.09 4.84
C VAL A 108 14.95 -2.80 6.31
N LYS A 109 13.99 -3.16 7.17
CA LYS A 109 14.05 -2.87 8.59
C LYS A 109 13.33 -3.94 9.40
N GLU A 110 13.89 -4.32 10.54
CA GLU A 110 13.28 -5.24 11.49
C GLU A 110 13.27 -4.58 12.88
N PHE A 111 12.16 -4.71 13.59
CA PHE A 111 11.96 -4.20 14.94
C PHE A 111 11.84 -5.38 15.90
N LYS A 112 12.88 -5.57 16.73
CA LYS A 112 12.86 -6.57 17.79
C LYS A 112 12.41 -5.93 19.10
N TYR A 113 11.19 -6.26 19.53
CA TYR A 113 10.68 -5.87 20.83
C TYR A 113 11.13 -6.89 21.88
N ASN A 114 12.27 -6.64 22.53
CA ASN A 114 12.69 -7.46 23.67
C ASN A 114 11.82 -7.10 24.88
N TYR A 115 10.96 -8.02 25.30
CA TYR A 115 10.35 -7.97 26.62
C TYR A 115 11.46 -8.25 27.65
N LYS A 116 11.82 -7.25 28.45
CA LYS A 116 12.43 -7.55 29.76
C LYS A 116 11.30 -8.03 30.64
N GLN A 117 11.30 -9.33 30.91
CA GLN A 117 10.46 -9.97 31.91
C GLN A 117 10.85 -9.49 33.31
#